data_AF-A0AAW2EL00-F1
#
_entry.id   AF-A0AAW2EL00-F1
#
_cell.length_a   1.000
_cell.length_b   1.000
_cell.length_c   1.000
_cell.angle_alpha   90.00
_cell.angle_beta   90.00
_cell.angle_gamma   90.00
#
_symmetry.space_group_name_H-M   'P 1'
#
loop_
_entity.id
_entity.type
_entity.pdbx_description
1 polymer ?
#
loop_
_entity_poly.entity_id
_entity_poly.type
_entity_poly.pdbx_seq_one_letter_code
_entity_poly.pdbx_strand_id
1 'polypeptide(L)'
;MYLLIFIFIQVFNYRLSRARRVIESAFGILAAKWRIYRRAIIASVSTAEKIIQATVCLHNFIILNENKLSNHYRRYTHVTTEDQIVNGALQENTRPFVLRNKDNSAYQIRNYFATYFENAGALPWQWEKVLQNDF
;
A
#
# COMPACT_ATOMS: atom_id res chain seq x y z
N MET A 1 -13.24 -14.52 -26.85
CA MET A 1 -11.81 -14.62 -26.45
C MET A 1 -11.23 -13.28 -26.00
N TYR A 2 -11.27 -12.21 -26.82
CA TYR A 2 -10.73 -10.89 -26.46
C TYR A 2 -11.40 -10.22 -25.23
N LEU A 3 -12.72 -10.38 -25.07
CA LEU A 3 -13.46 -9.84 -23.93
C LEU A 3 -13.03 -10.47 -22.59
N LEU A 4 -12.77 -11.77 -22.59
CA LEU A 4 -12.29 -12.52 -21.41
C LEU A 4 -10.90 -12.04 -20.98
N ILE A 5 -9.97 -11.93 -21.93
CA ILE A 5 -8.61 -11.42 -21.67
C ILE A 5 -8.65 -9.99 -21.10
N PHE A 6 -9.53 -9.14 -21.62
CA PHE A 6 -9.69 -7.77 -21.14
C PHE A 6 -10.22 -7.70 -19.69
N ILE A 7 -11.23 -8.50 -19.35
CA ILE A 7 -11.80 -8.56 -17.99
C ILE A 7 -10.75 -9.04 -16.99
N PHE A 8 -9.91 -10.01 -17.34
CA PHE A 8 -8.87 -10.53 -16.45
C PHE A 8 -7.76 -9.52 -16.17
N ILE A 9 -7.33 -8.77 -17.18
CA ILE A 9 -6.39 -7.65 -17.00
C ILE A 9 -6.95 -6.62 -16.01
N GLN A 10 -8.25 -6.33 -16.09
CA GLN A 10 -8.90 -5.39 -15.18
C GLN A 10 -8.98 -5.92 -13.75
N VAL A 11 -9.29 -7.20 -13.53
CA VAL A 11 -9.29 -7.80 -12.18
C VAL A 11 -7.90 -7.72 -11.53
N PHE A 12 -6.86 -8.08 -12.27
CA PHE A 12 -5.49 -7.97 -11.78
C PHE A 12 -5.15 -6.52 -11.41
N ASN A 13 -5.43 -5.56 -12.31
CA ASN A 13 -5.15 -4.15 -12.07
C ASN A 13 -5.92 -3.62 -10.86
N TYR A 14 -7.19 -3.99 -10.71
CA TYR A 14 -8.00 -3.63 -9.55
C TYR A 14 -7.39 -4.13 -8.24
N ARG A 15 -7.04 -5.42 -8.17
CA ARG A 15 -6.43 -6.01 -6.98
C ARG A 15 -5.08 -5.38 -6.65
N LEU A 16 -4.27 -5.11 -7.68
CA LEU A 16 -2.99 -4.44 -7.52
C LEU A 16 -3.17 -3.01 -6.98
N SER A 17 -4.11 -2.24 -7.52
CA SER A 17 -4.44 -0.90 -7.03
C SER A 17 -4.94 -0.93 -5.58
N ARG A 18 -5.80 -1.89 -5.23
CA ARG A 18 -6.24 -2.08 -3.84
C ARG A 18 -5.09 -2.40 -2.90
N ALA A 19 -4.17 -3.29 -3.31
CA ALA A 19 -2.98 -3.61 -2.53
C ALA A 19 -2.07 -2.38 -2.35
N ARG A 20 -1.84 -1.59 -3.41
CA ARG A 20 -1.08 -0.34 -3.33
C ARG A 20 -1.71 0.65 -2.37
N ARG A 21 -3.03 0.87 -2.43
CA ARG A 21 -3.73 1.77 -1.52
C ARG A 21 -3.52 1.40 -0.05
N VAL A 22 -3.54 0.11 0.29
CA VAL A 22 -3.27 -0.37 1.66
C VAL A 22 -1.82 -0.08 2.07
N ILE A 23 -0.86 -0.37 1.18
CA ILE A 23 0.56 -0.14 1.43
C ILE A 23 0.83 1.36 1.61
N GLU A 24 0.37 2.19 0.67
CA GLU A 24 0.53 3.64 0.69
C GLU A 24 -0.10 4.26 1.94
N SER A 25 -1.30 3.80 2.33
CA SER A 25 -1.95 4.26 3.56
C SER A 25 -1.14 3.91 4.81
N ALA A 26 -0.63 2.68 4.90
CA ALA A 26 0.19 2.26 6.04
C ALA A 26 1.50 3.05 6.13
N PHE A 27 2.21 3.22 5.01
CA PHE A 27 3.44 4.00 4.96
C PHE A 27 3.17 5.51 5.15
N GLY A 28 2.02 6.02 4.75
CA GLY A 28 1.61 7.40 5.02
C GLY A 28 1.51 7.69 6.51
N ILE A 29 0.87 6.79 7.27
CA ILE A 29 0.81 6.88 8.74
C ILE A 29 2.23 6.86 9.32
N LEU A 30 3.09 5.96 8.85
CA LEU A 30 4.47 5.89 9.32
C LEU A 30 5.28 7.15 8.95
N ALA A 31 5.08 7.73 7.77
CA ALA A 31 5.81 8.93 7.34
C ALA A 31 5.37 10.22 8.02
N ALA A 32 4.10 10.31 8.36
CA ALA A 32 3.57 11.33 9.25
C ALA A 32 4.31 11.31 10.60
N LYS A 33 4.33 10.13 11.24
CA LYS A 33 4.84 9.96 12.61
C LYS A 33 6.37 9.88 12.73
N TRP A 34 7.05 9.31 11.74
CA TRP A 34 8.49 9.01 11.83
C TRP A 34 9.26 9.68 10.69
N ARG A 35 10.21 10.54 11.06
CA ARG A 35 11.00 11.34 10.10
C ARG A 35 11.81 10.50 9.10
N ILE A 36 12.16 9.25 9.46
CA ILE A 36 12.98 8.36 8.61
C ILE A 36 12.31 8.05 7.27
N TYR A 37 10.97 8.05 7.20
CA TYR A 37 10.23 7.80 5.97
C TYR A 37 9.96 9.05 5.13
N ARG A 38 10.30 10.26 5.62
CA ARG A 38 10.12 11.51 4.88
C ARG A 38 11.16 11.69 3.76
N ARG A 39 12.15 10.80 3.66
CA ARG A 39 13.18 10.77 2.62
C ARG A 39 13.46 9.32 2.23
N ALA A 40 14.11 9.12 1.09
CA ALA A 40 14.59 7.81 0.69
C ALA A 40 15.50 7.22 1.78
N ILE A 41 15.26 5.97 2.16
CA ILE A 41 16.06 5.26 3.15
C ILE A 41 17.36 4.84 2.46
N ILE A 42 18.47 5.47 2.84
CA ILE A 42 19.81 5.13 2.34
C ILE A 42 20.36 3.99 3.20
N ALA A 43 19.95 2.76 2.89
CA ALA A 43 20.40 1.56 3.59
C ALA A 43 20.29 0.33 2.68
N SER A 44 20.90 -0.79 3.10
CA SER A 44 20.68 -2.08 2.43
C SER A 44 19.22 -2.55 2.61
N VAL A 45 18.74 -3.42 1.73
CA VAL A 45 17.36 -3.97 1.81
C VAL A 45 17.11 -4.61 3.18
N SER A 46 18.04 -5.43 3.68
CA SER A 46 17.90 -6.09 4.98
C SER A 46 17.86 -5.10 6.16
N THR A 47 18.56 -3.97 6.05
CA THR A 47 18.49 -2.90 7.04
C THR A 47 17.16 -2.14 6.96
N ALA A 48 16.69 -1.84 5.75
CA ALA A 48 15.40 -1.19 5.54
C ALA A 48 14.24 -2.03 6.10
N GLU A 49 14.27 -3.35 5.91
CA GLU A 49 13.28 -4.28 6.48
C GLU A 49 13.27 -4.21 8.01
N LYS A 50 14.44 -4.21 8.65
CA LYS A 50 14.56 -4.07 10.11
C LYS A 50 14.06 -2.72 10.62
N ILE A 51 14.33 -1.64 9.88
CA ILE A 51 13.79 -0.30 10.19
C ILE A 51 12.26 -0.34 10.19
N ILE A 52 11.66 -0.92 9.14
CA ILE A 52 10.21 -1.05 9.01
C ILE A 52 9.63 -1.83 10.18
N GLN A 53 10.16 -3.03 10.44
CA GLN A 53 9.72 -3.87 11.56
C GLN A 53 9.83 -3.14 12.90
N ALA A 54 10.96 -2.48 13.18
CA ALA A 54 11.15 -1.72 14.41
C ALA A 54 10.13 -0.60 14.56
N THR A 55 9.87 0.16 13.51
CA THR A 55 8.87 1.25 13.57
C THR A 55 7.44 0.73 13.75
N VAL A 56 7.09 -0.43 13.19
CA VAL A 56 5.78 -1.07 13.40
C VAL A 56 5.64 -1.53 14.86
N CYS A 57 6.67 -2.17 15.41
CA CYS A 57 6.69 -2.57 16.82
C CYS A 57 6.55 -1.36 17.75
N LEU A 58 7.29 -0.27 17.50
CA LEU A 58 7.21 0.96 18.28
C LEU A 58 5.86 1.66 18.14
N HIS A 59 5.31 1.73 16.92
CA HIS A 59 3.99 2.29 16.67
C HIS A 59 2.91 1.58 17.49
N ASN A 60 2.90 0.24 17.44
CA ASN A 60 1.97 -0.58 18.21
C ASN A 60 2.16 -0.41 19.72
N PHE A 61 3.42 -0.40 20.18
CA PHE A 61 3.73 -0.18 21.60
C PHE A 61 3.21 1.17 22.09
N ILE A 62 3.42 2.26 21.35
CA ILE A 62 2.96 3.59 21.74
C ILE A 62 1.42 3.63 21.78
N ILE A 63 0.73 3.10 20.76
CA ILE A 63 -0.74 3.04 20.73
C ILE A 63 -1.29 2.26 21.93
N LEU A 64 -0.71 1.10 22.25
CA LEU A 64 -1.13 0.28 23.39
C LEU A 64 -1.00 1.02 24.73
N ASN A 65 0.00 1.90 24.86
CA ASN A 65 0.17 2.70 26.07
C ASN A 65 -0.75 3.93 26.08
N GLU A 66 -0.94 4.61 24.95
CA GLU A 66 -1.86 5.75 24.85
C GLU A 66 -3.33 5.34 25.04
N ASN A 67 -3.71 4.14 24.62
CA ASN A 67 -5.06 3.62 24.83
C ASN A 67 -5.44 3.47 26.30
N LYS A 68 -4.45 3.41 27.21
CA LYS A 68 -4.66 3.41 28.67
C LYS A 68 -4.92 4.82 29.23
N LEU A 69 -4.59 5.85 28.45
CA LEU A 69 -4.78 7.25 28.83
C LEU A 69 -6.15 7.76 28.34
N SER A 70 -6.69 8.75 29.05
CA SER A 70 -7.83 9.54 28.54
C SER A 70 -7.43 10.26 27.25
N ASN A 71 -8.40 10.48 26.35
CA ASN A 71 -8.18 11.04 25.02
C ASN A 71 -7.38 12.36 25.02
N HIS A 72 -7.57 13.21 26.03
CA HIS A 72 -6.91 14.52 26.13
C HIS A 72 -5.39 14.42 26.37
N TYR A 73 -4.91 13.26 26.84
CA TYR A 73 -3.48 13.02 27.08
C TYR A 73 -2.81 12.26 25.93
N ARG A 74 -3.56 11.78 24.92
CA ARG A 74 -3.00 11.07 23.77
C ARG A 74 -2.39 12.08 22.80
N ARG A 75 -1.11 11.94 22.51
CA ARG A 75 -0.36 12.84 21.61
C ARG A 75 0.03 12.16 20.32
N TYR A 76 0.35 10.88 20.38
CA TYR A 76 0.80 10.11 19.23
C TYR A 76 -0.36 9.75 18.31
N THR A 77 -1.51 9.34 18.83
CA THR A 77 -2.70 9.04 18.01
C THR A 77 -3.37 10.28 17.44
N HIS A 78 -3.09 11.47 17.99
CA HIS A 78 -3.64 12.70 17.44
C HIS A 78 -2.97 13.02 16.10
N VAL A 79 -3.76 13.28 15.06
CA VAL A 79 -3.22 13.68 13.75
C VAL A 79 -2.90 15.17 13.84
N THR A 80 -1.64 15.53 13.60
CA THR A 80 -1.22 16.94 13.52
C THR A 80 -1.40 17.48 12.10
N THR A 81 -1.41 18.80 11.93
CA THR A 81 -1.51 19.43 10.61
C THR A 81 -0.36 19.01 9.69
N GLU A 82 0.84 18.81 10.24
CA GLU A 82 2.00 18.28 9.51
C GLU A 82 1.79 16.83 9.04
N ASP A 83 1.16 16.00 9.87
CA ASP A 83 0.82 14.61 9.51
C ASP A 83 -0.15 14.56 8.32
N GLN A 84 -1.08 15.52 8.23
CA GLN A 84 -2.05 15.60 7.13
C GLN A 84 -1.38 15.99 5.81
N ILE A 85 -0.42 16.93 5.83
CA ILE A 85 0.32 17.37 4.64
C ILE A 85 1.14 16.21 4.06
N VAL A 86 1.80 15.41 4.90
CA VAL A 86 2.59 14.24 4.44
C VAL A 86 1.66 13.18 3.84
N ASN A 87 0.52 12.90 4.47
CA ASN A 87 -0.47 11.95 3.93
C ASN A 87 -1.08 12.42 2.60
N GLY A 88 -1.38 13.71 2.45
CA GLY A 88 -1.90 14.30 1.21
C GLY A 88 -0.86 14.30 0.07
N ALA A 89 0.40 14.60 0.37
CA ALA A 89 1.47 14.56 -0.62
C ALA A 89 1.78 13.14 -1.15
N LEU A 90 1.52 12.10 -0.35
CA LEU A 90 1.59 10.71 -0.83
C LEU A 90 0.45 10.37 -1.82
N GLN A 91 -0.73 10.97 -1.70
CA GLN A 91 -1.83 10.81 -2.67
C GLN A 91 -1.57 11.53 -3.99
N GLU A 92 -0.99 12.74 -3.97
CA GLU A 92 -0.72 13.51 -5.19
C GLU A 92 0.44 12.96 -6.02
N ASN A 93 1.27 12.08 -5.46
CA ASN A 93 2.35 11.40 -6.17
C ASN A 93 1.88 10.17 -6.97
N THR A 94 0.67 10.22 -7.53
CA THR A 94 0.23 9.29 -8.58
C THR A 94 0.86 9.68 -9.93
N ARG A 95 2.15 10.04 -9.94
CA ARG A 95 2.88 10.07 -11.21
C ARG A 95 3.02 8.62 -11.64
N PRO A 96 2.59 8.23 -12.86
CA PRO A 96 2.84 6.89 -13.34
C PRO A 96 4.36 6.71 -13.34
N PHE A 97 4.84 5.95 -12.35
CA PHE A 97 6.24 5.58 -12.27
C PHE A 97 6.45 4.64 -13.45
N VAL A 98 6.95 5.20 -14.56
CA VAL A 98 7.25 4.45 -15.78
C VAL A 98 8.47 3.57 -15.46
N LEU A 99 8.22 2.41 -14.88
CA LEU A 99 9.19 1.33 -14.78
C LEU A 99 9.54 0.89 -16.19
N ARG A 100 10.64 1.41 -16.72
CA ARG A 100 11.24 0.90 -17.94
C ARG A 100 12.04 -0.36 -17.62
N ASN A 101 11.36 -1.43 -17.21
CA ASN A 101 12.00 -2.73 -16.98
C ASN A 101 11.72 -3.66 -18.15
N LYS A 102 12.81 -4.01 -18.84
CA LYS A 102 12.89 -4.93 -19.98
C LYS A 102 13.14 -6.38 -19.50
N ASP A 103 12.76 -6.69 -18.26
CA ASP A 103 13.01 -7.98 -17.62
C ASP A 103 11.75 -8.84 -17.60
N ASN A 104 11.83 -10.03 -18.22
CA ASN A 104 10.75 -11.01 -18.28
C ASN A 104 10.23 -11.45 -16.91
N SER A 105 10.99 -11.26 -15.83
CA SER A 105 10.62 -11.64 -14.46
C SER A 105 9.38 -10.91 -13.95
N ALA A 106 9.27 -9.59 -14.17
CA ALA A 106 8.10 -8.81 -13.73
C ALA A 106 6.83 -9.23 -14.48
N TYR A 107 6.96 -9.57 -15.76
CA TYR A 107 5.86 -10.10 -16.58
C TYR A 107 5.41 -11.48 -16.08
N GLN A 108 6.35 -12.36 -15.73
CA GLN A 108 6.05 -13.68 -15.16
C GLN A 108 5.31 -13.57 -13.83
N ILE A 109 5.76 -12.68 -12.93
CA ILE A 109 5.08 -12.44 -11.64
C ILE A 109 3.66 -11.91 -11.88
N ARG A 110 3.50 -10.95 -12.80
CA ARG A 110 2.19 -10.43 -13.18
C ARG A 110 1.27 -11.54 -13.68
N ASN A 111 1.74 -12.36 -14.61
CA ASN A 111 0.94 -13.44 -15.18
C ASN A 111 0.60 -14.49 -14.13
N TYR A 112 1.55 -14.85 -13.27
CA TYR A 112 1.31 -15.78 -12.15
C TYR A 112 0.17 -15.29 -11.25
N PHE A 113 0.20 -14.02 -10.83
CA PHE A 113 -0.87 -13.45 -10.02
C PHE A 113 -2.18 -13.32 -10.79
N ALA A 114 -2.15 -12.97 -12.08
CA ALA A 114 -3.36 -12.93 -12.91
C ALA A 114 -4.03 -14.32 -12.96
N THR A 115 -3.27 -15.36 -13.28
CA THR A 115 -3.77 -16.74 -13.30
C THR A 115 -4.27 -17.19 -11.92
N TYR A 116 -3.60 -16.79 -10.83
CA TYR A 116 -4.09 -17.09 -9.49
C TYR A 116 -5.44 -16.42 -9.19
N PHE A 117 -5.61 -15.13 -9.50
CA PHE A 117 -6.86 -14.39 -9.27
C PHE A 117 -8.01 -14.81 -10.19
N GLU A 118 -7.69 -15.44 -11.32
CA GLU A 118 -8.67 -16.07 -12.21
C GLU A 118 -9.20 -17.39 -11.66
N ASN A 119 -8.37 -18.15 -10.95
CA ASN A 119 -8.67 -19.51 -10.52
C ASN A 119 -8.84 -19.58 -9.00
N ALA A 120 -7.85 -20.14 -8.30
CA ALA A 120 -7.92 -20.41 -6.85
C ALA A 120 -8.17 -19.16 -5.99
N GLY A 121 -7.72 -18.00 -6.45
CA GLY A 121 -7.89 -16.71 -5.77
C GLY A 121 -9.11 -15.91 -6.23
N ALA A 122 -9.98 -16.48 -7.08
CA ALA A 122 -11.13 -15.78 -7.60
C ALA A 122 -12.14 -15.45 -6.50
N LEU A 123 -12.63 -14.20 -6.51
CA LEU A 123 -13.63 -13.74 -5.55
C LEU A 123 -14.94 -13.42 -6.27
N PRO A 124 -16.11 -13.79 -5.71
CA PRO A 124 -17.40 -13.63 -6.40
C PRO A 124 -17.69 -12.21 -6.87
N TRP A 125 -17.29 -11.22 -6.06
CA TRP A 125 -17.56 -9.80 -6.30
C TRP A 125 -16.60 -9.13 -7.29
N GLN A 126 -15.48 -9.78 -7.68
CA GLN A 126 -14.45 -9.11 -8.47
C GLN A 126 -14.90 -8.81 -9.90
N TRP A 127 -15.79 -9.65 -10.43
CA TRP A 127 -16.34 -9.50 -11.77
C TRP A 127 -17.34 -8.35 -11.82
N GLU A 128 -18.15 -8.20 -10.78
CA GLU A 128 -19.13 -7.11 -10.66
C GLU A 128 -18.43 -5.74 -10.63
N LYS A 129 -17.38 -5.60 -9.81
CA LYS A 129 -16.60 -4.35 -9.72
C LYS A 129 -15.96 -3.96 -11.06
N VAL A 130 -15.46 -4.94 -11.81
CA VAL A 130 -14.88 -4.72 -13.15
C VAL A 130 -15.95 -4.38 -14.18
N LEU A 131 -17.10 -5.03 -14.15
CA LEU A 131 -18.20 -4.78 -15.08
C LEU A 131 -18.88 -3.42 -14.85
N GLN A 132 -18.96 -2.98 -13.59
CA GLN A 132 -19.53 -1.69 -13.20
C GLN A 132 -18.51 -0.55 -13.25
N ASN A 133 -17.24 -0.84 -13.54
CA ASN A 133 -16.15 0.14 -13.55
C ASN A 133 -16.02 0.92 -12.22
N ASP A 134 -16.38 0.26 -11.11
CA ASP A 134 -16.49 0.84 -9.76
C ASP A 134 -15.19 0.57 -8.97
N PHE A 135 -14.16 1.37 -9.28
CA PHE A 135 -12.77 1.22 -8.80
C PHE A 135 -12.36 2.23 -7.72
#